data_AF-A0A2S5G8P8-F1
#
_entry.id   AF-A0A2S5G8P8-F1
#
_cell.length_a   1.000
_cell.length_b   1.000
_cell.length_c   1.000
_cell.angle_alpha   90.00
_cell.angle_beta   90.00
_cell.angle_gamma   90.00
#
_symmetry.space_group_name_H-M   'P 1'
#
loop_
_entity.id
_entity.type
_entity.pdbx_description
1 polymer ?
#
loop_
_entity_poly.entity_id
_entity_poly.type
_entity_poly.pdbx_seq_one_letter_code
_entity_poly.pdbx_strand_id
1 'polypeptide(L)' 'MLGSPQHYQQNILLKQINQKRLDMYHKAAKHGFTDEEVVECSQELDNLLNEYQDMYLFPGVI' A
#
# COMPACT_ATOMS: atom_id res chain seq x y z
N MET A 1 -28.32 1.46 -1.24
CA MET A 1 -27.24 0.97 -0.36
C MET A 1 -25.97 1.72 -0.72
N LEU A 2 -25.62 2.75 0.03
CA LEU A 2 -24.34 3.45 -0.07
C LEU A 2 -23.56 3.03 1.18
N GLY A 3 -22.40 2.40 1.01
CA GLY A 3 -21.55 1.98 2.13
C GLY A 3 -21.15 3.20 2.98
N SER A 4 -21.02 3.01 4.28
CA SER A 4 -20.61 4.08 5.21
C SER A 4 -19.24 4.68 4.80
N PRO A 5 -19.00 5.98 5.06
CA PRO A 5 -17.78 6.69 4.61
C PRO A 5 -16.45 5.99 4.97
N GLN A 6 -16.37 5.32 6.12
CA GLN A 6 -15.18 4.57 6.53
C GLN A 6 -14.80 3.47 5.54
N HIS A 7 -15.78 2.71 5.01
CA HIS A 7 -15.48 1.64 4.04
C HIS A 7 -15.02 2.19 2.70
N TYR A 8 -15.42 3.40 2.32
CA TYR A 8 -14.97 4.01 1.08
C TYR A 8 -13.46 4.36 1.13
N GLN A 9 -13.02 4.99 2.22
CA GLN A 9 -11.61 5.33 2.43
C GLN A 9 -10.74 4.06 2.51
N GLN A 10 -11.21 3.04 3.24
CA GLN A 10 -10.54 1.74 3.34
C GLN A 10 -10.34 1.11 1.95
N ASN A 11 -11.37 1.15 1.09
CA ASN A 11 -11.28 0.62 -0.27
C ASN A 11 -10.34 1.42 -1.17
N ILE A 12 -10.24 2.75 -0.99
CA ILE A 12 -9.26 3.57 -1.72
C ILE A 12 -7.84 3.15 -1.34
N LEU A 13 -7.57 3.04 -0.04
CA LEU A 13 -6.23 2.68 0.45
C LEU A 13 -5.83 1.28 -0.02
N LEU A 14 -6.74 0.30 0.02
CA LEU A 14 -6.51 -1.04 -0.55
C LEU A 14 -6.20 -1.00 -2.05
N LYS A 15 -6.87 -0.14 -2.83
CA LYS A 15 -6.57 0.01 -4.25
C LYS A 15 -5.17 0.58 -4.47
N GLN A 16 -4.76 1.57 -3.68
CA GLN A 16 -3.42 2.17 -3.75
C GLN A 16 -2.34 1.15 -3.41
N ILE A 17 -2.53 0.36 -2.34
CA ILE A 17 -1.63 -0.74 -1.95
C ILE A 17 -1.46 -1.73 -3.12
N ASN A 18 -2.57 -2.17 -3.71
CA ASN A 18 -2.52 -3.14 -4.81
C ASN A 18 -1.83 -2.57 -6.06
N GLN A 19 -2.10 -1.30 -6.39
CA GLN A 19 -1.44 -0.62 -7.52
C GLN A 19 0.07 -0.51 -7.28
N LYS A 20 0.49 -0.03 -6.10
CA LYS A 20 1.89 0.12 -5.75
C LYS A 20 2.63 -1.22 -5.76
N ARG A 21 1.99 -2.29 -5.28
CA ARG A 21 2.53 -3.65 -5.31
C ARG A 21 2.77 -4.14 -6.74
N LEU A 22 1.84 -3.87 -7.66
CA LEU A 22 2.00 -4.21 -9.07
C LEU A 22 3.15 -3.42 -9.71
N ASP A 23 3.24 -2.12 -9.43
CA ASP A 23 4.32 -1.26 -9.94
C ASP A 23 5.69 -1.75 -9.44
N MET A 24 5.81 -2.12 -8.17
CA MET A 24 7.03 -2.70 -7.59
C MET A 24 7.45 -3.97 -8.34
N TYR A 25 6.52 -4.89 -8.59
CA TYR A 25 6.83 -6.12 -9.33
C TYR A 25 7.23 -5.86 -10.79
N HIS A 26 6.59 -4.91 -11.47
CA HIS A 26 6.97 -4.52 -12.82
C HIS A 26 8.39 -3.91 -12.86
N LYS A 27 8.73 -3.05 -11.90
CA LYS A 27 10.07 -2.49 -11.78
C LYS A 27 11.11 -3.57 -11.45
N ALA A 28 10.80 -4.46 -10.50
CA ALA A 28 11.67 -5.58 -10.13
C ALA A 28 11.92 -6.54 -11.29
N ALA A 29 10.91 -6.80 -12.12
CA ALA A 29 11.07 -7.64 -13.31
C ALA A 29 12.01 -7.01 -14.35
N LYS A 30 12.10 -5.67 -14.40
CA LYS A 30 12.93 -4.94 -15.35
C LYS A 30 14.34 -4.65 -14.83
N HIS A 31 14.48 -4.38 -13.54
CA HIS A 31 15.70 -3.84 -12.93
C HIS A 31 16.30 -4.73 -11.83
N GLY A 32 15.55 -5.70 -11.32
CA GLY A 32 15.91 -6.52 -10.15
C GLY A 32 15.43 -5.93 -8.83
N PHE A 33 15.33 -6.75 -7.80
CA PHE A 33 14.75 -6.34 -6.50
C PHE A 33 15.63 -5.39 -5.68
N THR A 34 16.92 -5.34 -5.97
CA THR A 34 17.89 -4.48 -5.27
C THR A 34 18.12 -3.15 -5.97
N ASP A 35 17.43 -2.91 -7.09
CA ASP A 35 17.46 -1.63 -7.78
C ASP A 35 16.87 -0.54 -6.88
N GLU A 36 17.49 0.64 -6.86
CA GLU A 36 17.11 1.75 -5.99
C GLU A 36 15.63 2.12 -6.18
N GLU A 37 15.14 2.13 -7.42
CA GLU A 37 13.73 2.45 -7.69
C GLU A 37 12.76 1.38 -7.18
N VAL A 38 13.21 0.13 -7.05
CA VAL A 38 12.40 -0.97 -6.50
C VAL A 38 12.40 -0.92 -4.99
N VAL A 39 13.54 -0.57 -4.39
CA VAL A 39 13.66 -0.36 -2.94
C VAL A 39 12.80 0.82 -2.50
N GLU A 40 12.86 1.96 -3.19
CA GLU A 40 11.96 3.10 -2.94
C GLU A 40 10.49 2.70 -3.07
N CYS A 41 10.14 1.96 -4.13
CA CYS A 41 8.78 1.48 -4.34
C CYS A 41 8.29 0.56 -3.20
N SER A 42 9.18 -0.29 -2.65
CA SER A 42 8.87 -1.12 -1.48
C SER A 42 8.63 -0.29 -0.21
N GLN A 43 9.40 0.77 0.02
CA GLN A 43 9.23 1.66 1.17
C GLN A 43 7.91 2.43 1.08
N GLU A 44 7.54 2.89 -0.11
CA GLU A 44 6.23 3.51 -0.34
C GLU A 44 5.08 2.52 -0.10
N LEU A 45 5.24 1.26 -0.52
CA LEU A 45 4.26 0.21 -0.26
C LEU A 45 4.12 -0.06 1.24
N ASP A 46 5.23 -0.14 1.97
CA ASP A 46 5.24 -0.34 3.42
C ASP A 46 4.53 0.80 4.15
N ASN A 47 4.73 2.06 3.73
CA ASN A 47 4.02 3.20 4.30
C ASN A 47 2.50 3.08 4.13
N LEU A 48 2.02 2.67 2.95
CA LEU A 48 0.58 2.45 2.72
C LEU A 48 0.03 1.28 3.55
N LEU A 49 0.83 0.22 3.74
CA LEU A 49 0.46 -0.92 4.58
C LEU A 49 0.37 -0.53 6.06
N ASN A 50 1.31 0.27 6.55
CA ASN A 50 1.29 0.80 7.91
C ASN A 50 0.09 1.71 8.13
N GLU A 51 -0.20 2.63 7.19
CA GLU A 51 -1.38 3.48 7.25
C GLU A 51 -2.67 2.65 7.34
N TYR A 52 -2.77 1.59 6.54
CA TYR A 52 -3.92 0.69 6.57
C TYR A 52 -4.04 -0.07 7.89
N GLN A 53 -2.91 -0.54 8.41
CA GLN A 53 -2.86 -1.24 9.70
C GLN A 53 -3.33 -0.33 10.83
N ASP A 54 -2.78 0.88 10.92
CA ASP A 54 -3.08 1.85 11.97
C ASP A 54 -4.54 2.29 11.94
N MET A 55 -5.11 2.48 10.75
CA MET A 55 -6.49 2.96 10.60
C MET A 55 -7.54 1.86 10.76
N TYR A 56 -7.26 0.62 10.35
CA TYR A 56 -8.31 -0.39 10.15
C TYR A 56 -8.05 -1.74 10.82
N LEU A 57 -6.81 -2.08 11.20
CA LEU A 57 -6.48 -3.37 11.83
C LEU A 57 -6.09 -3.23 13.30
N PHE A 58 -5.32 -2.21 13.66
CA PHE A 58 -4.79 -1.97 15.01
C PHE A 58 -4.97 -0.52 15.49
N PRO A 59 -6.21 0.02 15.49
CA PRO A 59 -6.43 1.40 15.92
C PRO A 59 -6.03 1.59 17.38
N GLY A 60 -5.12 2.55 17.64
CA GLY A 60 -4.71 2.95 18.99
C GLY A 60 -3.50 2.22 19.58
N VAL A 61 -2.75 1.47 18.78
CA VAL A 61 -1.45 0.91 19.20
C VAL A 61 -0.35 1.90 18.81
N ILE A 62 0.03 2.79 19.74
CA ILE A 62 1.22 3.66 19.67
C ILE A 62 1.84 3.78 21.06
#